data_AF-A0A8H8QLT4-F1
#
_entry.id   AF-A0A8H8QLT4-F1
#
_cell.length_a   1.000
_cell.length_b   1.000
_cell.length_c   1.000
_cell.angle_alpha   90.00
_cell.angle_beta   90.00
_cell.angle_gamma   90.00
#
_symmetry.space_group_name_H-M   'P 1'
#
loop_
_entity.id
_entity.type
_entity.pdbx_description
1 polymer ?
#
loop_
_entity_poly.entity_id
_entity_poly.type
_entity_poly.pdbx_seq_one_letter_code
_entity_poly.pdbx_strand_id
1 'polypeptide(L)'
;MDPSEYAQYEWKEIEFPQLFSWARLIYGLDTLGLRRVGTSPILPKQGRALEWLKRGLNEWSRYLKVNKCKPEDIPAHSPLRRFGQPEMPFLAAALQLLFMRFSFQWLYALAAAISEMISVLGFYIPVGSPQSRNCGIRFFHQPLQASDSLCWPATSFLSTFNRPVTSPGLARLWARSWHAASQRDYLNMASFMPFSRYEPLQLLYVFFWSGAQHSWMFSRLRTSPTAKITLLTVLTGMLDQGMITFFISQGVGIWIEKAALDAMPAAWKKQRFLIGLARRFWMFTALVLPGMLFLDSLLRCQLMTKDILDGFGLRALGLMVQGKKY
;
A
#
# COMPACT_ATOMS: atom_id res chain seq x y z
N MET A 1 -13.74 -21.73 -22.33
CA MET A 1 -12.40 -22.20 -21.95
C MET A 1 -12.44 -23.70 -21.80
N ASP A 2 -11.46 -24.37 -22.39
CA ASP A 2 -11.20 -25.80 -22.20
C ASP A 2 -10.71 -26.02 -20.74
N PRO A 3 -11.15 -27.07 -20.02
CA PRO A 3 -10.55 -27.49 -18.75
C PRO A 3 -9.01 -27.43 -18.69
N SER A 4 -8.32 -27.69 -19.80
CA SER A 4 -6.86 -27.61 -19.93
C SER A 4 -6.30 -26.18 -19.72
N GLU A 5 -7.06 -25.14 -20.09
CA GLU A 5 -6.67 -23.74 -19.93
C GLU A 5 -6.68 -23.26 -18.47
N TYR A 6 -7.35 -23.98 -17.56
CA TYR A 6 -7.36 -23.63 -16.13
C TYR A 6 -6.19 -24.26 -15.36
N ALA A 7 -5.50 -25.25 -15.92
CA ALA A 7 -4.35 -25.90 -15.28
C ALA A 7 -3.16 -24.94 -15.09
N GLN A 8 -3.06 -23.88 -15.90
CA GLN A 8 -2.07 -22.81 -15.73
C GLN A 8 -2.28 -21.99 -14.43
N TYR A 9 -3.41 -22.18 -13.75
CA TYR A 9 -3.79 -21.52 -12.51
C TYR A 9 -3.84 -22.48 -11.31
N GLU A 10 -3.08 -23.57 -11.34
CA GLU A 10 -2.89 -24.42 -10.15
C GLU A 10 -1.59 -24.05 -9.43
N TRP A 11 -1.71 -23.49 -8.23
CA TRP A 11 -0.56 -23.06 -7.46
C TRP A 11 -0.02 -24.16 -6.57
N LYS A 12 1.28 -24.41 -6.71
CA LYS A 12 2.03 -25.32 -5.86
C LYS A 12 2.67 -24.54 -4.73
N GLU A 13 2.56 -25.10 -3.54
CA GLU A 13 3.24 -24.59 -2.37
C GLU A 13 4.74 -24.79 -2.53
N ILE A 14 5.52 -23.77 -2.19
CA ILE A 14 6.97 -23.88 -2.21
C ILE A 14 7.39 -24.61 -0.93
N GLU A 15 7.98 -25.80 -1.09
CA GLU A 15 8.62 -26.50 0.03
C GLU A 15 9.75 -25.64 0.62
N PHE A 16 9.88 -25.66 1.94
CA PHE A 16 10.90 -24.87 2.63
C PHE A 16 12.30 -25.38 2.24
N PRO A 17 13.12 -24.58 1.54
CA PRO A 17 14.37 -25.08 0.98
C PRO A 17 15.48 -25.15 2.04
N GLN A 18 16.41 -26.08 1.84
CA GLN A 18 17.60 -26.25 2.69
C GLN A 18 18.42 -24.96 2.80
N LEU A 19 19.07 -24.76 3.95
CA LEU A 19 19.96 -23.62 4.20
C LEU A 19 21.10 -23.59 3.18
N PHE A 20 21.51 -22.38 2.76
CA PHE A 20 22.59 -22.12 1.79
C PHE A 20 22.40 -22.72 0.38
N SER A 21 21.16 -22.97 -0.05
CA SER A 21 20.85 -23.38 -1.41
C SER A 21 20.44 -22.21 -2.32
N TRP A 22 20.58 -22.37 -3.64
CA TRP A 22 20.01 -21.42 -4.60
C TRP A 22 18.49 -21.28 -4.44
N ALA A 23 17.81 -22.39 -4.10
CA ALA A 23 16.39 -22.38 -3.78
C ALA A 23 16.08 -21.53 -2.54
N ARG A 24 16.97 -21.48 -1.54
CA ARG A 24 16.85 -20.62 -0.36
C ARG A 24 16.98 -19.15 -0.70
N LEU A 25 17.90 -18.80 -1.61
CA LEU A 25 18.04 -17.43 -2.09
C LEU A 25 16.77 -16.99 -2.82
N ILE A 26 16.27 -17.81 -3.76
CA ILE A 26 15.01 -17.53 -4.46
C ILE A 26 13.85 -17.45 -3.48
N TYR A 27 13.75 -18.35 -2.50
CA TYR A 27 12.71 -18.31 -1.47
C TYR A 27 12.79 -17.04 -0.62
N GLY A 28 13.99 -16.57 -0.28
CA GLY A 28 14.20 -15.30 0.42
C GLY A 28 13.75 -14.11 -0.42
N LEU A 29 14.12 -14.08 -1.70
CA LEU A 29 13.68 -13.05 -2.64
C LEU A 29 12.18 -13.09 -2.90
N ASP A 30 11.57 -14.28 -2.98
CA ASP A 30 10.13 -14.48 -3.04
C ASP A 30 9.46 -14.00 -1.75
N THR A 31 10.04 -14.24 -0.59
CA THR A 31 9.51 -13.71 0.68
C THR A 31 9.54 -12.18 0.72
N LEU A 32 10.59 -11.56 0.18
CA LEU A 32 10.73 -10.10 0.09
C LEU A 32 9.86 -9.48 -1.02
N GLY A 33 9.75 -10.14 -2.16
CA GLY A 33 9.06 -9.67 -3.36
C GLY A 33 7.57 -10.00 -3.39
N LEU A 34 7.16 -11.11 -2.76
CA LEU A 34 5.77 -11.51 -2.58
C LEU A 34 5.23 -10.99 -1.25
N ARG A 35 5.43 -9.71 -0.93
CA ARG A 35 4.66 -9.06 0.16
C ARG A 35 3.15 -9.05 -0.13
N ARG A 36 2.77 -9.31 -1.39
CA ARG A 36 1.40 -9.40 -1.92
C ARG A 36 1.03 -10.82 -2.33
N VAL A 37 -0.28 -11.07 -2.45
CA VAL A 37 -0.78 -12.30 -3.08
C VAL A 37 -0.47 -12.32 -4.56
N GLY A 38 0.20 -13.37 -5.03
CA GLY A 38 0.65 -13.50 -6.42
C GLY A 38 1.66 -14.61 -6.65
N THR A 39 2.22 -14.65 -7.86
CA THR A 39 3.30 -15.56 -8.29
C THR A 39 4.66 -14.92 -8.15
N SER A 40 5.70 -15.73 -7.91
CA SER A 40 7.11 -15.31 -7.86
C SER A 40 7.44 -14.33 -9.01
N PRO A 41 8.00 -13.14 -8.71
CA PRO A 41 8.43 -12.22 -9.76
C PRO A 41 9.66 -12.74 -10.52
N ILE A 42 10.42 -13.67 -9.93
CA ILE A 42 11.63 -14.25 -10.50
C ILE A 42 11.28 -15.46 -11.37
N LEU A 43 10.36 -16.30 -10.90
CA LEU A 43 9.94 -17.54 -11.56
C LEU A 43 8.44 -17.55 -11.81
N PRO A 44 7.93 -16.62 -12.64
CA PRO A 44 6.50 -16.42 -12.85
C PRO A 44 5.79 -17.68 -13.37
N LYS A 45 6.43 -18.41 -14.30
CA LYS A 45 5.83 -19.57 -15.00
C LYS A 45 5.67 -20.82 -14.13
N GLN A 46 6.27 -20.86 -12.93
CA GLN A 46 6.27 -22.07 -12.10
C GLN A 46 5.00 -22.25 -11.25
N GLY A 47 4.05 -21.29 -11.29
CA GLY A 47 2.82 -21.39 -10.49
C GLY A 47 3.12 -21.50 -8.99
N ARG A 48 4.20 -20.87 -8.53
CA ARG A 48 4.69 -20.99 -7.15
C ARG A 48 3.98 -20.01 -6.24
N ALA A 49 3.55 -20.51 -5.09
CA ALA A 49 2.91 -19.73 -4.05
C ALA A 49 3.56 -20.07 -2.70
N LEU A 50 3.84 -19.04 -1.89
CA LEU A 50 4.11 -19.26 -0.47
C LEU A 50 2.83 -19.81 0.21
N GLU A 51 2.97 -20.56 1.30
CA GLU A 51 1.85 -21.22 2.02
C GLU A 51 0.62 -20.31 2.19
N TRP A 52 0.84 -19.11 2.71
CA TRP A 52 -0.21 -18.10 2.98
C TRP A 52 -0.88 -17.54 1.70
N LEU A 53 -0.26 -17.71 0.52
CA LEU A 53 -0.79 -17.27 -0.78
C LEU A 53 -1.68 -18.30 -1.44
N LYS A 54 -1.37 -19.58 -1.21
CA LYS A 54 -1.99 -20.73 -1.85
C LYS A 54 -3.51 -20.68 -1.76
N ARG A 55 -4.05 -20.38 -0.58
CA ARG A 55 -5.50 -20.31 -0.37
C ARG A 55 -6.16 -19.27 -1.27
N GLY A 56 -5.66 -18.04 -1.28
CA GLY A 56 -6.25 -16.95 -2.05
C GLY A 56 -6.13 -17.16 -3.57
N LEU A 57 -5.02 -17.75 -4.02
CA LEU A 57 -4.79 -18.07 -5.43
C LEU A 57 -5.67 -19.23 -5.90
N ASN A 58 -5.85 -20.26 -5.07
CA ASN A 58 -6.69 -21.40 -5.39
C ASN A 58 -8.20 -21.06 -5.31
N GLU A 59 -8.61 -20.19 -4.38
CA GLU A 59 -9.99 -19.65 -4.35
C GLU A 59 -10.29 -18.87 -5.64
N TRP A 60 -9.33 -18.08 -6.13
CA TRP A 60 -9.44 -17.35 -7.40
C TRP A 60 -9.52 -18.30 -8.60
N SER A 61 -8.61 -19.29 -8.69
CA SER A 61 -8.61 -20.30 -9.75
C SER A 61 -9.93 -21.08 -9.81
N ARG A 62 -10.40 -21.55 -8.65
CA ARG A 62 -11.66 -22.28 -8.51
C ARG A 62 -12.83 -21.43 -8.99
N TYR A 63 -12.86 -20.14 -8.65
CA TYR A 63 -13.92 -19.25 -9.11
C TYR A 63 -13.96 -19.13 -10.64
N LEU A 64 -12.81 -18.94 -11.28
CA LEU A 64 -12.74 -18.87 -12.74
C LEU A 64 -13.25 -20.16 -13.40
N LYS A 65 -12.85 -21.32 -12.85
CA LYS A 65 -13.27 -22.64 -13.34
C LYS A 65 -14.77 -22.87 -13.19
N VAL A 66 -15.34 -22.56 -12.01
CA VAL A 66 -16.77 -22.76 -11.72
C VAL A 66 -17.64 -21.82 -12.55
N ASN A 67 -17.25 -20.55 -12.67
CA ASN A 67 -18.05 -19.53 -13.38
C ASN A 67 -17.73 -19.46 -14.88
N LYS A 68 -16.78 -20.27 -15.37
CA LYS A 68 -16.31 -20.30 -16.77
C LYS A 68 -16.01 -18.92 -17.34
N CYS A 69 -15.38 -18.06 -16.54
CA CYS A 69 -15.09 -16.67 -16.88
C CYS A 69 -13.58 -16.41 -17.00
N LYS A 70 -13.21 -15.30 -17.64
CA LYS A 70 -11.83 -14.82 -17.74
C LYS A 70 -11.46 -14.04 -16.47
N PRO A 71 -10.14 -13.91 -16.15
CA PRO A 71 -9.65 -12.99 -15.13
C PRO A 71 -10.26 -11.59 -15.21
N GLU A 72 -10.43 -11.09 -16.44
CA GLU A 72 -10.95 -9.76 -16.82
C GLU A 72 -12.38 -9.52 -16.32
N ASP A 73 -13.20 -10.58 -16.36
CA ASP A 73 -14.64 -10.54 -16.09
C ASP A 73 -14.96 -10.41 -14.60
N ILE A 74 -13.95 -10.54 -13.73
CA ILE A 74 -14.16 -10.39 -12.29
C ILE A 74 -14.58 -8.96 -11.97
N PRO A 75 -15.77 -8.75 -11.38
CA PRO A 75 -16.29 -7.43 -11.13
C PRO A 75 -15.43 -6.67 -10.11
N ALA A 76 -15.41 -5.35 -10.25
CA ALA A 76 -14.82 -4.48 -9.24
C ALA A 76 -15.46 -4.76 -7.86
N HIS A 77 -14.64 -4.70 -6.81
CA HIS A 77 -15.06 -5.00 -5.42
C HIS A 77 -15.52 -6.43 -5.13
N SER A 78 -15.29 -7.38 -6.04
CA SER A 78 -15.52 -8.82 -5.82
C SER A 78 -14.92 -9.31 -4.48
N PRO A 79 -15.52 -10.31 -3.80
CA PRO A 79 -14.90 -10.97 -2.66
C PRO A 79 -13.56 -11.65 -3.01
N LEU A 80 -13.25 -11.80 -4.30
CA LEU A 80 -11.98 -12.33 -4.79
C LEU A 80 -11.02 -11.21 -5.20
N ARG A 81 -9.72 -11.52 -5.15
CA ARG A 81 -8.68 -10.60 -5.64
C ARG A 81 -8.74 -10.55 -7.18
N ARG A 82 -8.56 -9.35 -7.74
CA ARG A 82 -8.46 -9.13 -9.20
C ARG A 82 -6.99 -9.14 -9.56
N PHE A 83 -6.56 -10.20 -10.22
CA PHE A 83 -5.20 -10.38 -10.70
C PHE A 83 -5.08 -10.00 -12.16
N GLY A 84 -3.94 -9.45 -12.57
CA GLY A 84 -3.61 -9.20 -13.97
C GLY A 84 -4.40 -8.07 -14.61
N GLN A 85 -5.21 -7.37 -13.81
CA GLN A 85 -6.00 -6.25 -14.29
C GLN A 85 -5.29 -4.94 -13.98
N PRO A 86 -5.23 -4.02 -14.97
CA PRO A 86 -4.63 -2.71 -14.74
C PRO A 86 -5.40 -1.98 -13.64
N GLU A 87 -4.67 -1.39 -12.69
CA GLU A 87 -5.27 -0.63 -11.58
C GLU A 87 -6.08 0.56 -12.09
N MET A 88 -5.64 1.12 -13.22
CA MET A 88 -6.18 2.30 -13.88
C MET A 88 -5.99 2.17 -15.40
N PRO A 89 -6.76 2.91 -16.21
CA PRO A 89 -6.41 3.10 -17.62
C PRO A 89 -4.96 3.57 -17.78
N PHE A 90 -4.28 3.13 -18.85
CA PHE A 90 -2.86 3.41 -19.06
C PHE A 90 -2.50 4.89 -18.90
N LEU A 91 -3.32 5.79 -19.44
CA LEU A 91 -3.11 7.23 -19.30
C LEU A 91 -3.12 7.70 -17.84
N ALA A 92 -4.08 7.23 -17.04
CA ALA A 92 -4.15 7.55 -15.62
C ALA A 92 -2.94 6.97 -14.87
N ALA A 93 -2.48 5.77 -15.24
CA ALA A 93 -1.28 5.17 -14.68
C ALA A 93 -0.02 5.97 -15.03
N ALA A 94 0.13 6.40 -16.29
CA ALA A 94 1.23 7.23 -16.74
C ALA A 94 1.23 8.59 -16.03
N LEU A 95 0.07 9.23 -15.91
CA LEU A 95 -0.09 10.48 -15.16
C LEU A 95 0.29 10.30 -13.68
N GLN A 96 -0.19 9.25 -13.02
CA GLN A 96 0.16 8.99 -11.62
C GLN A 96 1.66 8.71 -11.45
N LEU A 97 2.30 7.99 -12.37
CA LEU A 97 3.75 7.77 -12.38
C LEU A 97 4.51 9.09 -12.54
N LEU A 98 4.06 9.97 -13.43
CA LEU A 98 4.62 11.31 -13.60
C LEU A 98 4.45 12.15 -12.34
N PHE A 99 3.25 12.22 -11.77
CA PHE A 99 3.00 12.92 -10.50
C PHE A 99 3.85 12.36 -9.37
N MET A 100 3.91 11.04 -9.21
CA MET A 100 4.75 10.39 -8.21
C MET A 100 6.23 10.73 -8.40
N ARG A 101 6.73 10.70 -9.64
CA ARG A 101 8.10 11.10 -9.97
C ARG A 101 8.36 12.54 -9.58
N PHE A 102 7.48 13.47 -9.96
CA PHE A 102 7.63 14.88 -9.61
C PHE A 102 7.55 15.09 -8.10
N SER A 103 6.58 14.48 -7.40
CA SER A 103 6.44 14.55 -5.95
C SER A 103 7.68 14.03 -5.23
N PHE A 104 8.27 12.92 -5.69
CA PHE A 104 9.53 12.43 -5.13
C PHE A 104 10.68 13.36 -5.45
N GLN A 105 10.93 13.71 -6.72
CA GLN A 105 12.01 14.64 -7.09
C GLN A 105 11.95 15.96 -6.30
N TRP A 106 10.74 16.41 -6.02
CA TRP A 106 10.45 17.57 -5.20
C TRP A 106 10.70 17.33 -3.70
N LEU A 107 10.24 16.21 -3.12
CA LEU A 107 10.63 15.76 -1.76
C LEU A 107 12.16 15.64 -1.60
N TYR A 108 12.86 15.21 -2.66
CA TYR A 108 14.32 15.15 -2.71
C TYR A 108 14.93 16.57 -2.72
N ALA A 109 14.39 17.50 -3.53
CA ALA A 109 14.86 18.88 -3.60
C ALA A 109 14.70 19.62 -2.26
N LEU A 110 13.57 19.42 -1.58
CA LEU A 110 13.32 19.99 -0.26
C LEU A 110 14.18 19.37 0.84
N ALA A 111 14.38 18.05 0.81
CA ALA A 111 15.16 17.36 1.84
C ALA A 111 16.68 17.56 1.72
N ALA A 112 17.18 17.86 0.53
CA ALA A 112 18.63 17.96 0.27
C ALA A 112 19.33 19.07 1.06
N ALA A 113 18.62 20.12 1.49
CA ALA A 113 19.19 21.20 2.28
C ALA A 113 19.30 20.90 3.78
N ILE A 114 18.59 19.87 4.27
CA ILE A 114 18.34 19.64 5.69
C ILE A 114 19.00 18.34 6.19
N SER A 115 19.29 17.38 5.30
CA SER A 115 19.94 16.12 5.68
C SER A 115 20.67 15.44 4.51
N GLU A 116 21.81 14.82 4.79
CA GLU A 116 22.55 13.98 3.85
C GLU A 116 21.90 12.60 3.62
N MET A 117 20.77 12.27 4.26
CA MET A 117 20.07 10.98 4.08
C MET A 117 18.53 11.13 3.93
N ILE A 118 17.93 10.32 3.05
CA ILE A 118 16.47 10.26 2.80
C ILE A 118 15.94 8.87 3.17
N SER A 119 14.83 8.80 3.91
CA SER A 119 14.12 7.54 4.14
C SER A 119 13.15 7.26 2.99
N VAL A 120 13.43 6.24 2.17
CA VAL A 120 12.49 5.70 1.17
C VAL A 120 11.99 4.35 1.68
N LEU A 121 10.69 4.25 1.97
CA LEU A 121 10.07 3.01 2.49
C LEU A 121 10.76 2.45 3.77
N GLY A 122 11.39 3.32 4.57
CA GLY A 122 12.13 2.95 5.77
C GLY A 122 13.65 2.74 5.57
N PHE A 123 14.16 2.83 4.34
CA PHE A 123 15.58 2.72 4.04
C PHE A 123 16.24 4.10 3.93
N TYR A 124 17.29 4.35 4.71
CA TYR A 124 18.08 5.58 4.63
C TYR A 124 19.01 5.53 3.41
N ILE A 125 18.71 6.34 2.40
CA ILE A 125 19.49 6.53 1.18
C ILE A 125 20.29 7.83 1.32
N PRO A 126 21.63 7.80 1.30
CA PRO A 126 22.43 9.02 1.38
C PRO A 126 22.27 9.87 0.12
N VAL A 127 21.86 11.14 0.24
CA VAL A 127 21.51 12.08 -0.85
C VAL A 127 22.73 12.69 -1.54
N GLY A 128 23.88 12.61 -0.88
CA GLY A 128 25.12 13.25 -1.31
C GLY A 128 25.77 12.64 -2.55
N SER A 129 25.47 11.38 -2.90
CA SER A 129 26.11 10.73 -4.05
C SER A 129 25.28 10.86 -5.34
N PRO A 130 25.87 11.19 -6.48
CA PRO A 130 25.21 11.11 -7.79
C PRO A 130 24.62 9.72 -8.07
N GLN A 131 25.23 8.66 -7.52
CA GLN A 131 24.73 7.29 -7.62
C GLN A 131 23.40 7.10 -6.89
N SER A 132 23.18 7.70 -5.71
CA SER A 132 21.93 7.54 -4.96
C SER A 132 20.74 8.27 -5.59
N ARG A 133 20.98 9.48 -6.14
CA ARG A 133 20.00 10.24 -6.92
C ARG A 133 19.55 9.45 -8.15
N ASN A 134 20.48 8.73 -8.80
CA ASN A 134 20.18 7.85 -9.92
C ASN A 134 19.55 6.51 -9.51
N CYS A 135 19.88 5.97 -8.32
CA CYS A 135 19.36 4.69 -7.82
C CYS A 135 17.89 4.78 -7.41
N GLY A 136 17.48 5.86 -6.73
CA GLY A 136 16.08 6.12 -6.40
C GLY A 136 15.20 6.29 -7.65
N ILE A 137 15.73 6.92 -8.70
CA ILE A 137 15.05 7.02 -10.00
C ILE A 137 14.94 5.63 -10.64
N ARG A 138 16.00 4.82 -10.66
CA ARG A 138 16.00 3.48 -11.27
C ARG A 138 15.10 2.46 -10.55
N PHE A 139 15.03 2.49 -9.21
CA PHE A 139 14.20 1.57 -8.42
C PHE A 139 12.70 1.70 -8.70
N PHE A 140 12.23 2.91 -9.06
CA PHE A 140 10.83 3.16 -9.44
C PHE A 140 10.60 3.09 -10.97
N HIS A 141 11.66 3.08 -11.78
CA HIS A 141 11.58 3.07 -13.26
C HIS A 141 11.51 1.67 -13.90
N GLN A 142 11.58 0.58 -13.13
CA GLN A 142 11.18 -0.73 -13.61
C GLN A 142 9.81 -1.07 -13.00
N PRO A 143 8.72 -0.83 -13.74
CA PRO A 143 8.20 -1.95 -14.53
C PRO A 143 7.45 -1.49 -15.80
N LEU A 144 8.14 -0.93 -16.80
CA LEU A 144 7.50 -0.60 -18.08
C LEU A 144 8.43 -0.88 -19.26
N GLN A 145 8.99 -2.08 -19.32
CA GLN A 145 9.61 -2.61 -20.54
C GLN A 145 9.67 -4.14 -20.48
N ALA A 146 8.49 -4.74 -20.59
CA ALA A 146 8.35 -6.16 -20.90
C ALA A 146 6.92 -6.40 -21.43
N SER A 147 6.49 -5.62 -22.42
CA SER A 147 5.37 -6.04 -23.26
C SER A 147 5.95 -6.58 -24.56
N ASP A 148 5.40 -7.70 -24.98
CA ASP A 148 5.32 -8.24 -26.35
C ASP A 148 5.86 -9.67 -26.50
N SER A 149 6.62 -10.20 -25.52
CA SER A 149 7.05 -11.62 -25.55
C SER A 149 7.08 -12.34 -24.20
N LEU A 150 6.71 -11.67 -23.11
CA LEU A 150 6.79 -12.23 -21.77
C LEU A 150 5.39 -12.59 -21.26
N CYS A 151 4.97 -13.84 -21.49
CA CYS A 151 3.76 -14.43 -20.88
C CYS A 151 3.92 -14.50 -19.35
N TRP A 152 3.64 -13.39 -18.67
CA TRP A 152 3.49 -13.35 -17.23
C TRP A 152 2.13 -13.96 -16.84
N PRO A 153 2.07 -14.86 -15.85
CA PRO A 153 0.80 -15.31 -15.28
C PRO A 153 -0.01 -14.12 -14.78
N ALA A 154 -1.33 -14.16 -14.95
CA ALA A 154 -2.24 -13.12 -14.51
C ALA A 154 -2.01 -12.71 -13.04
N THR A 155 -1.65 -13.65 -12.17
CA THR A 155 -1.36 -13.44 -10.74
C THR A 155 -0.05 -12.73 -10.42
N SER A 156 0.78 -12.48 -11.42
CA SER A 156 2.04 -11.75 -11.24
C SER A 156 1.78 -10.28 -10.89
N PHE A 157 0.59 -9.78 -11.24
CA PHE A 157 0.16 -8.41 -10.98
C PHE A 157 -1.05 -8.41 -10.06
N LEU A 158 -0.89 -7.83 -8.87
CA LEU A 158 -2.00 -7.45 -8.00
C LEU A 158 -2.00 -5.94 -7.87
N SER A 159 -3.17 -5.36 -8.11
CA SER A 159 -3.43 -3.94 -7.92
C SER A 159 -3.15 -3.50 -6.48
N THR A 160 -2.32 -2.48 -6.31
CA THR A 160 -2.04 -1.78 -5.06
C THR A 160 -3.25 -0.93 -4.66
N PHE A 161 -3.94 -0.34 -5.64
CA PHE A 161 -5.18 0.44 -5.46
C PHE A 161 -6.32 -0.11 -6.31
N ASN A 162 -7.33 -0.69 -5.67
CA ASN A 162 -8.50 -1.24 -6.37
C ASN A 162 -9.72 -0.32 -6.19
N ARG A 163 -9.79 0.73 -7.01
CA ARG A 163 -10.88 1.73 -7.04
C ARG A 163 -11.27 2.27 -5.63
N PRO A 164 -10.31 2.80 -4.85
CA PRO A 164 -10.51 3.18 -3.45
C PRO A 164 -11.66 4.18 -3.24
N VAL A 165 -11.81 5.18 -4.12
CA VAL A 165 -12.87 6.20 -4.06
C VAL A 165 -14.28 5.59 -4.10
N THR A 166 -14.43 4.45 -4.78
CA THR A 166 -15.72 3.75 -4.92
C THR A 166 -15.89 2.60 -3.94
N SER A 167 -14.98 2.47 -2.97
CA SER A 167 -15.02 1.40 -1.97
C SER A 167 -16.38 1.40 -1.25
N PRO A 168 -16.96 0.21 -1.01
CA PRO A 168 -18.28 0.10 -0.38
C PRO A 168 -18.29 0.41 1.13
N GLY A 169 -17.12 0.57 1.76
CA GLY A 169 -17.02 0.89 3.19
C GLY A 169 -15.57 0.87 3.67
N LEU A 170 -15.38 1.22 4.95
CA LEU A 170 -14.06 1.51 5.50
C LEU A 170 -13.17 0.26 5.60
N ALA A 171 -13.75 -0.88 6.02
CA ALA A 171 -13.02 -2.15 6.10
C ALA A 171 -12.53 -2.60 4.72
N ARG A 172 -13.37 -2.46 3.69
CA ARG A 172 -13.03 -2.84 2.31
C ARG A 172 -11.99 -1.90 1.71
N LEU A 173 -12.02 -0.63 2.09
CA LEU A 173 -11.04 0.36 1.65
C LEU A 173 -9.64 -0.10 2.07
N TRP A 174 -9.42 -0.24 3.39
CA TRP A 174 -8.11 -0.53 3.95
C TRP A 174 -7.65 -1.97 3.73
N ALA A 175 -8.56 -2.95 3.70
CA ALA A 175 -8.15 -4.34 3.51
C ALA A 175 -7.75 -4.68 2.07
N ARG A 176 -8.32 -3.98 1.05
CA ARG A 176 -8.22 -4.44 -0.35
C ARG A 176 -8.17 -3.36 -1.41
N SER A 177 -8.57 -2.13 -1.09
CA SER A 177 -8.74 -1.06 -2.10
C SER A 177 -7.64 -0.01 -2.02
N TRP A 178 -6.95 0.09 -0.88
CA TRP A 178 -5.88 1.03 -0.60
C TRP A 178 -4.65 0.28 -0.08
N HIS A 179 -3.50 0.42 -0.77
CA HIS A 179 -2.23 -0.22 -0.43
C HIS A 179 -2.35 -1.71 -0.04
N ALA A 180 -3.02 -2.51 -0.87
CA ALA A 180 -3.29 -3.92 -0.59
C ALA A 180 -2.03 -4.79 -0.38
N ALA A 181 -0.85 -4.28 -0.75
CA ALA A 181 0.44 -4.92 -0.54
C ALA A 181 0.96 -4.85 0.91
N SER A 182 0.60 -3.81 1.68
CA SER A 182 1.13 -3.58 3.04
C SER A 182 0.31 -4.27 4.14
N GLN A 183 -0.88 -4.76 3.79
CA GLN A 183 -1.83 -5.33 4.75
C GLN A 183 -1.22 -6.48 5.58
N ARG A 184 -0.49 -7.37 4.94
CA ARG A 184 0.11 -8.54 5.61
C ARG A 184 1.16 -8.12 6.62
N ASP A 185 1.99 -7.15 6.26
CA ASP A 185 3.08 -6.72 7.13
C ASP A 185 2.51 -6.15 8.43
N TYR A 186 1.46 -5.33 8.34
CA TYR A 186 0.80 -4.80 9.55
C TYR A 186 0.09 -5.88 10.36
N LEU A 187 -0.52 -6.89 9.72
CA LEU A 187 -1.13 -8.02 10.44
C LEU A 187 -0.07 -8.84 11.20
N ASN A 188 1.08 -9.10 10.58
CA ASN A 188 2.19 -9.79 11.23
C ASN A 188 2.74 -8.95 12.38
N MET A 189 2.98 -7.66 12.17
CA MET A 189 3.46 -6.76 13.22
C MET A 189 2.47 -6.67 14.39
N ALA A 190 1.18 -6.57 14.09
CA ALA A 190 0.12 -6.56 15.10
C ALA A 190 0.06 -7.86 15.91
N SER A 191 0.42 -9.01 15.33
CA SER A 191 0.40 -10.31 16.03
C SER A 191 1.38 -10.37 17.21
N PHE A 192 2.46 -9.59 17.17
CA PHE A 192 3.45 -9.52 18.26
C PHE A 192 3.00 -8.64 19.44
N MET A 193 1.89 -7.91 19.30
CA MET A 193 1.39 -7.04 20.36
C MET A 193 0.66 -7.84 21.44
N PRO A 194 0.72 -7.40 22.71
CA PRO A 194 -0.01 -8.04 23.80
C PRO A 194 -1.51 -8.13 23.49
N PHE A 195 -2.12 -9.29 23.78
CA PHE A 195 -3.55 -9.51 23.58
C PHE A 195 -4.03 -9.40 22.12
N SER A 196 -3.12 -9.53 21.14
CA SER A 196 -3.44 -9.56 19.70
C SER A 196 -4.38 -10.71 19.27
N ARG A 197 -4.65 -11.67 20.16
CA ARG A 197 -5.65 -12.73 19.95
C ARG A 197 -7.09 -12.21 19.92
N TYR A 198 -7.36 -11.06 20.53
CA TYR A 198 -8.68 -10.43 20.46
C TYR A 198 -8.78 -9.64 19.16
N GLU A 199 -9.72 -10.02 18.27
CA GLU A 199 -9.95 -9.39 16.97
C GLU A 199 -10.02 -7.85 17.04
N PRO A 200 -10.70 -7.25 18.03
CA PRO A 200 -10.67 -5.81 18.19
C PRO A 200 -9.23 -5.29 18.36
N LEU A 201 -8.52 -5.69 19.41
CA LEU A 201 -7.16 -5.21 19.67
C LEU A 201 -6.22 -5.44 18.49
N GLN A 202 -6.33 -6.59 17.81
CA GLN A 202 -5.55 -6.87 16.61
C GLN A 202 -5.78 -5.81 15.52
N LEU A 203 -7.02 -5.42 15.27
CA LEU A 203 -7.34 -4.37 14.29
C LEU A 203 -6.74 -3.03 14.69
N LEU A 204 -6.84 -2.63 15.96
CA LEU A 204 -6.23 -1.38 16.43
C LEU A 204 -4.71 -1.42 16.28
N TYR A 205 -4.07 -2.54 16.57
CA TYR A 205 -2.63 -2.68 16.39
C TYR A 205 -2.18 -2.61 14.94
N VAL A 206 -2.96 -3.16 14.00
CA VAL A 206 -2.70 -3.01 12.56
C VAL A 206 -2.63 -1.53 12.19
N PHE A 207 -3.63 -0.76 12.62
CA PHE A 207 -3.66 0.68 12.34
C PHE A 207 -2.63 1.48 13.13
N PHE A 208 -2.34 1.09 14.37
CA PHE A 208 -1.25 1.68 15.15
C PHE A 208 0.08 1.54 14.43
N TRP A 209 0.42 0.33 13.95
CA TRP A 209 1.67 0.11 13.21
C TRP A 209 1.72 0.85 11.88
N SER A 210 0.58 0.98 11.19
CA SER A 210 0.46 1.87 10.03
C SER A 210 0.77 3.32 10.40
N GLY A 211 0.16 3.84 11.47
CA GLY A 211 0.44 5.18 11.97
C GLY A 211 1.88 5.38 12.42
N ALA A 212 2.49 4.38 13.06
CA ALA A 212 3.88 4.44 13.48
C ALA A 212 4.84 4.45 12.29
N GLN A 213 4.56 3.65 11.26
CA GLN A 213 5.35 3.68 10.02
C GLN A 213 5.25 5.06 9.34
N HIS A 214 4.05 5.62 9.20
CA HIS A 214 3.90 6.95 8.58
C HIS A 214 4.58 8.02 9.44
N SER A 215 4.40 7.98 10.76
CA SER A 215 5.09 8.86 11.72
C SER A 215 6.61 8.79 11.54
N TRP A 216 7.16 7.60 11.38
CA TRP A 216 8.57 7.40 11.09
C TRP A 216 8.96 8.01 9.75
N MET A 217 8.24 7.73 8.66
CA MET A 217 8.53 8.30 7.34
C MET A 217 8.65 9.84 7.37
N PHE A 218 7.84 10.49 8.19
CA PHE A 218 7.88 11.94 8.38
C PHE A 218 8.72 12.40 9.59
N SER A 219 9.23 11.50 10.43
CA SER A 219 10.00 11.84 11.64
C SER A 219 11.22 12.70 11.32
N ARG A 220 11.92 12.41 10.22
CA ARG A 220 13.08 13.18 9.75
C ARG A 220 12.80 14.66 9.51
N LEU A 221 11.53 15.01 9.32
CA LEU A 221 11.10 16.37 9.04
C LEU A 221 10.68 17.10 10.32
N ARG A 222 10.50 16.36 11.41
CA ARG A 222 10.14 16.85 12.76
C ARG A 222 11.37 16.90 13.67
N THR A 223 12.35 16.07 13.37
CA THR A 223 13.60 15.96 14.12
C THR A 223 14.62 16.95 13.56
N SER A 224 15.24 17.75 14.45
CA SER A 224 16.32 18.65 14.07
C SER A 224 17.46 17.91 13.35
N PRO A 225 18.08 18.48 12.30
CA PRO A 225 19.28 17.92 11.65
C PRO A 225 20.44 17.64 12.62
N THR A 226 20.48 18.39 13.72
CA THR A 226 21.52 18.27 14.76
C THR A 226 21.13 17.33 15.90
N ALA A 227 19.93 16.73 15.87
CA ALA A 227 19.48 15.83 16.91
C ALA A 227 20.32 14.53 16.89
N LYS A 228 20.82 14.15 18.07
CA LYS A 228 21.50 12.86 18.22
C LYS A 228 20.50 11.73 18.03
N ILE A 229 20.81 10.77 17.16
CA ILE A 229 19.98 9.58 16.95
C ILE A 229 20.17 8.66 18.18
N THR A 230 19.25 8.81 19.13
CA THR A 230 19.14 7.92 20.30
C THR A 230 17.90 7.05 20.17
N LEU A 231 17.82 5.96 20.93
CA LEU A 231 16.62 5.11 20.98
C LEU A 231 15.36 5.93 21.27
N LEU A 232 15.43 6.86 22.22
CA LEU A 232 14.33 7.76 22.57
C LEU A 232 13.91 8.65 21.38
N THR A 233 14.87 9.17 20.63
CA THR A 233 14.61 10.00 19.44
C THR A 233 13.94 9.20 18.32
N VAL A 234 14.32 7.93 18.14
CA VAL A 234 13.68 7.02 17.19
C VAL A 234 12.25 6.71 17.63
N LEU A 235 12.05 6.35 18.90
CA LEU A 235 10.72 5.99 19.43
C LEU A 235 9.74 7.17 19.39
N THR A 236 10.19 8.37 19.76
CA THR A 236 9.38 9.59 19.65
C THR A 236 9.09 9.95 18.19
N GLY A 237 10.05 9.73 17.29
CA GLY A 237 9.85 9.83 15.85
C GLY A 237 8.80 8.86 15.29
N MET A 238 8.57 7.71 15.94
CA MET A 238 7.52 6.78 15.54
C MET A 238 6.13 7.15 16.04
N LEU A 239 5.99 8.14 16.93
CA LEU A 239 4.73 8.44 17.62
C LEU A 239 4.28 9.86 17.32
N ASP A 240 3.88 10.13 16.07
CA ASP A 240 3.21 11.38 15.75
C ASP A 240 1.74 11.34 16.20
N GLN A 241 1.33 12.29 17.04
CA GLN A 241 -0.01 12.27 17.62
C GLN A 241 -1.11 12.33 16.55
N GLY A 242 -1.02 13.22 15.56
CA GLY A 242 -2.03 13.33 14.52
C GLY A 242 -2.06 12.12 13.60
N MET A 243 -0.90 11.56 13.23
CA MET A 243 -0.87 10.35 12.41
C MET A 243 -1.40 9.13 13.17
N ILE A 244 -0.96 8.91 14.40
CA ILE A 244 -1.44 7.81 15.23
C ILE A 244 -2.96 7.93 15.44
N THR A 245 -3.46 9.13 15.75
CA THR A 245 -4.89 9.38 15.94
C THR A 245 -5.68 9.11 14.66
N PHE A 246 -5.20 9.59 13.52
CA PHE A 246 -5.82 9.32 12.22
C PHE A 246 -5.94 7.82 11.96
N PHE A 247 -4.85 7.06 12.07
CA PHE A 247 -4.91 5.63 11.73
C PHE A 247 -5.73 4.83 12.76
N ILE A 248 -5.56 5.06 14.07
CA ILE A 248 -6.36 4.36 15.09
C ILE A 248 -7.85 4.63 14.90
N SER A 249 -8.23 5.86 14.55
CA SER A 249 -9.63 6.21 14.27
C SER A 249 -10.22 5.42 13.10
N GLN A 250 -9.40 4.95 12.15
CA GLN A 250 -9.86 4.07 11.06
C GLN A 250 -10.26 2.69 11.60
N GLY A 251 -9.48 2.14 12.54
CA GLY A 251 -9.81 0.89 13.21
C GLY A 251 -11.09 0.99 14.03
N VAL A 252 -11.23 2.07 14.81
CA VAL A 252 -12.46 2.39 15.55
C VAL A 252 -13.64 2.58 14.61
N GLY A 253 -13.44 3.30 13.50
CA GLY A 253 -14.47 3.54 12.49
C GLY A 253 -14.98 2.25 11.84
N ILE A 254 -14.10 1.26 11.64
CA ILE A 254 -14.49 -0.07 11.16
C ILE A 254 -15.34 -0.81 12.19
N TRP A 255 -15.02 -0.72 13.48
CA TRP A 255 -15.84 -1.34 14.52
C TRP A 255 -17.20 -0.71 14.63
N ILE A 256 -17.29 0.62 14.61
CA ILE A 256 -18.56 1.33 14.63
C ILE A 256 -19.40 0.91 13.42
N GLU A 257 -18.79 0.86 12.22
CA GLU A 257 -19.49 0.38 11.02
C GLU A 257 -20.01 -1.05 11.20
N LYS A 258 -19.18 -1.98 11.72
CA LYS A 258 -19.55 -3.38 11.95
C LYS A 258 -20.69 -3.50 12.98
N ALA A 259 -20.53 -2.87 14.14
CA ALA A 259 -21.53 -2.89 15.22
C ALA A 259 -22.88 -2.30 14.79
N ALA A 260 -22.86 -1.19 14.04
CA ALA A 260 -24.09 -0.59 13.50
C ALA A 260 -24.80 -1.51 12.50
N LEU A 261 -24.05 -2.22 11.65
CA LEU A 261 -24.62 -3.19 10.71
C LEU A 261 -25.18 -4.43 11.42
N ASP A 262 -24.51 -4.89 12.48
CA ASP A 262 -24.92 -6.05 13.25
C ASP A 262 -26.22 -5.77 14.04
N ALA A 263 -26.30 -4.61 14.68
CA ALA A 263 -27.47 -4.14 15.44
C ALA A 263 -28.68 -3.78 14.57
N MET A 264 -28.51 -3.66 13.25
CA MET A 264 -29.58 -3.23 12.34
C MET A 264 -30.70 -4.29 12.23
N PRO A 265 -31.98 -3.88 12.33
CA PRO A 265 -33.11 -4.80 12.19
C PRO A 265 -33.16 -5.46 10.80
N ALA A 266 -33.67 -6.70 10.73
CA ALA A 266 -33.76 -7.46 9.48
C ALA A 266 -34.57 -6.75 8.37
N ALA A 267 -35.59 -5.97 8.74
CA ALA A 267 -36.37 -5.18 7.80
C ALA A 267 -35.52 -4.12 7.08
N TRP A 268 -34.62 -3.46 7.81
CA TRP A 268 -33.71 -2.44 7.27
C TRP A 268 -32.59 -3.05 6.41
N LYS A 269 -32.13 -4.28 6.74
CA LYS A 269 -31.14 -5.01 5.95
C LYS A 269 -31.58 -5.27 4.48
N LYS A 270 -32.89 -5.20 4.19
CA LYS A 270 -33.43 -5.28 2.81
C LYS A 270 -33.10 -4.03 1.97
N GLN A 271 -32.89 -2.88 2.60
CA GLN A 271 -32.59 -1.60 1.94
C GLN A 271 -31.10 -1.47 1.56
N ARG A 272 -30.60 -2.40 0.74
CA ARG A 272 -29.17 -2.51 0.39
C ARG A 272 -28.58 -1.22 -0.19
N PHE A 273 -29.37 -0.47 -0.97
CA PHE A 273 -28.92 0.80 -1.57
C PHE A 273 -28.64 1.87 -0.51
N LEU A 274 -29.59 2.09 0.42
CA LEU A 274 -29.45 3.10 1.48
C LEU A 274 -28.32 2.76 2.44
N ILE A 275 -28.17 1.47 2.78
CA ILE A 275 -27.03 0.99 3.58
C ILE A 275 -25.71 1.27 2.84
N GLY A 276 -25.64 1.00 1.54
CA GLY A 276 -24.45 1.28 0.73
C GLY A 276 -24.08 2.77 0.71
N LEU A 277 -25.08 3.65 0.58
CA LEU A 277 -24.86 5.10 0.63
C LEU A 277 -24.39 5.56 2.00
N ALA A 278 -25.04 5.11 3.07
CA ALA A 278 -24.68 5.43 4.44
C ALA A 278 -23.27 4.97 4.79
N ARG A 279 -22.88 3.76 4.38
CA ARG A 279 -21.50 3.25 4.58
C ARG A 279 -20.45 4.07 3.84
N ARG A 280 -20.76 4.54 2.62
CA ARG A 280 -19.86 5.44 1.89
C ARG A 280 -19.74 6.79 2.58
N PHE A 281 -20.86 7.37 3.01
CA PHE A 281 -20.86 8.63 3.76
C PHE A 281 -20.05 8.49 5.06
N TRP A 282 -20.26 7.40 5.81
CA TRP A 282 -19.48 7.06 7.00
C TRP A 282 -17.98 6.93 6.69
N MET A 283 -17.63 6.17 5.64
CA MET A 283 -16.25 6.00 5.21
C MET A 283 -15.57 7.35 4.93
N PHE A 284 -16.20 8.23 4.16
CA PHE A 284 -15.63 9.57 3.89
C PHE A 284 -15.54 10.42 5.16
N THR A 285 -16.53 10.35 6.05
CA THR A 285 -16.51 11.07 7.33
C THR A 285 -15.34 10.59 8.22
N ALA A 286 -15.16 9.28 8.34
CA ALA A 286 -14.07 8.66 9.09
C ALA A 286 -12.69 8.90 8.49
N LEU A 287 -12.61 9.22 7.19
CA LEU A 287 -11.36 9.64 6.53
C LEU A 287 -11.08 11.13 6.73
N VAL A 288 -12.08 11.98 6.49
CA VAL A 288 -11.90 13.44 6.45
C VAL A 288 -11.71 14.01 7.85
N LEU A 289 -12.56 13.67 8.82
CA LEU A 289 -12.51 14.30 10.15
C LEU A 289 -11.16 14.02 10.85
N PRO A 290 -10.71 12.77 10.98
CA PRO A 290 -9.39 12.50 11.55
C PRO A 290 -8.27 12.86 10.58
N GLY A 291 -8.54 12.91 9.28
CA GLY A 291 -7.60 13.35 8.25
C GLY A 291 -7.16 14.79 8.44
N MET A 292 -8.00 15.64 9.02
CA MET A 292 -7.60 17.00 9.43
C MET A 292 -6.49 16.98 10.48
N LEU A 293 -6.50 16.03 11.42
CA LEU A 293 -5.43 15.89 12.42
C LEU A 293 -4.13 15.37 11.79
N PHE A 294 -4.25 14.46 10.82
CA PHE A 294 -3.11 14.01 10.01
C PHE A 294 -2.48 15.18 9.25
N LEU A 295 -3.30 16.01 8.60
CA LEU A 295 -2.85 17.20 7.88
C LEU A 295 -2.26 18.24 8.82
N ASP A 296 -2.90 18.52 9.96
CA ASP A 296 -2.41 19.44 10.98
C ASP A 296 -1.04 19.00 11.52
N SER A 297 -0.83 17.70 11.77
CA SER A 297 0.50 17.16 12.10
C SER A 297 1.53 17.42 11.01
N LEU A 298 1.17 17.29 9.74
CA LEU A 298 2.07 17.68 8.65
C LEU A 298 2.35 19.19 8.70
N LEU A 299 1.31 20.02 8.76
CA LEU A 299 1.43 21.48 8.71
C LEU A 299 2.21 22.07 9.90
N ARG A 300 1.96 21.59 11.12
CA ARG A 300 2.66 22.05 12.35
C ARG A 300 4.15 21.77 12.34
N CYS A 301 4.57 20.73 11.62
CA CYS A 301 5.98 20.43 11.45
C CYS A 301 6.66 21.33 10.40
N GLN A 302 6.00 22.43 9.98
CA GLN A 302 6.43 23.31 8.90
C GLN A 302 6.75 22.56 7.60
N LEU A 303 6.14 21.39 7.40
CA LEU A 303 6.36 20.57 6.22
C LEU A 303 5.79 21.15 4.94
N MET A 304 4.80 22.02 5.09
CA MET A 304 4.26 22.83 4.01
C MET A 304 4.18 24.28 4.49
N THR A 305 5.33 24.94 4.56
CA THR A 305 5.37 26.41 4.67
C THR A 305 4.70 27.03 3.45
N LYS A 306 4.34 28.32 3.55
CA LYS A 306 3.88 29.08 2.39
C LYS A 306 4.87 28.99 1.22
N ASP A 307 6.17 29.04 1.48
CA ASP A 307 7.20 28.91 0.44
C ASP A 307 7.20 27.51 -0.22
N ILE A 308 6.93 26.45 0.55
CA ILE A 308 6.75 25.09 0.04
C ILE A 308 5.46 24.99 -0.78
N LEU A 309 4.36 25.61 -0.32
CA LEU A 309 3.07 25.70 -1.01
C LEU A 309 3.14 26.50 -2.32
N ASP A 310 3.87 27.62 -2.32
CA ASP A 310 4.16 28.43 -3.49
C ASP A 310 5.09 27.66 -4.46
N GLY A 311 5.94 26.78 -3.92
CA GLY A 311 6.71 25.77 -4.63
C GLY A 311 5.87 24.69 -5.35
N PHE A 312 4.59 24.54 -4.99
CA PHE A 312 3.62 23.72 -5.74
C PHE A 312 2.81 24.52 -6.77
N GLY A 313 3.07 25.82 -6.92
CA GLY A 313 2.46 26.63 -7.95
C GLY A 313 2.92 26.25 -9.35
N LEU A 314 2.09 26.53 -10.36
CA LEU A 314 2.42 26.31 -11.78
C LEU A 314 3.75 26.99 -12.18
N ARG A 315 4.09 28.11 -11.53
CA ARG A 315 5.35 28.84 -11.73
C ARG A 315 6.57 28.05 -11.26
N ALA A 316 6.53 27.48 -10.06
CA ALA A 316 7.63 26.67 -9.51
C ALA A 316 7.82 25.36 -10.28
N LEU A 317 6.71 24.73 -10.71
CA LEU A 317 6.74 23.59 -11.64
C LEU A 317 7.46 23.95 -12.95
N GLY A 318 7.16 25.12 -13.53
CA GLY A 318 7.83 25.63 -14.73
C GLY A 318 9.33 25.86 -14.53
N LEU A 319 9.75 26.41 -13.38
CA LEU A 319 11.16 26.62 -13.05
C LEU A 319 11.91 25.28 -12.85
N MET A 320 11.27 24.31 -12.20
CA MET A 320 11.83 22.96 -12.00
C MET A 320 12.03 22.22 -13.33
N VAL A 321 11.06 22.27 -14.26
CA VAL A 321 11.18 21.67 -15.60
C VAL A 321 12.33 22.31 -16.39
N GLN A 322 12.61 23.59 -16.16
CA GLN A 322 13.73 24.31 -16.77
C GLN A 322 15.08 24.07 -16.07
N GLY A 323 15.14 23.25 -15.01
CA GLY A 323 16.35 23.00 -14.24
C GLY A 323 16.86 24.20 -13.44
N LYS A 324 16.00 25.20 -13.19
CA LYS A 324 16.34 26.41 -12.43
C LYS A 324 15.98 26.24 -10.96
N LYS A 325 16.71 26.91 -10.08
CA LYS A 325 16.36 27.02 -8.65
C LYS A 325 15.03 27.79 -8.54
N TYR A 326 14.10 27.25 -7.75
CA TYR A 326 12.83 27.88 -7.42
C TYR A 326 12.95 28.72 -6.15
#